data_AF-A0A7W3ZQZ6-F1
#
_entry.id   AF-A0A7W3ZQZ6-F1
#
_cell.length_a   1.000
_cell.length_b   1.000
_cell.length_c   1.000
_cell.angle_alpha   90.00
_cell.angle_beta   90.00
_cell.angle_gamma   90.00
#
_symmetry.space_group_name_H-M   'P 1'
#
loop_
_entity.id
_entity.type
_entity.pdbx_description
1 polymer ?
#
loop_
_entity_poly.entity_id
_entity_poly.type
_entity_poly.pdbx_seq_one_letter_code
_entity_poly.pdbx_strand_id
1 'polypeptide(L)'
;IRGIHVNGRPVRRMALLRAGDAVYVDGVEMVLQGEVESLLQAPAPKNEDGSDEQQRLLRGVGGLHHGRSFTLSQARLIGRGNEADIAIDDPAFAEQHARVEVHGERVLLRDLGSADGTRVNGMAVRHCWL
;
A
#
# COMPACT_ATOMS: atom_id res chain seq x y z
N ILE A 1 10.61 23.09 -18.41
CA ILE A 1 9.12 23.17 -18.43
C ILE A 1 8.74 24.19 -17.35
N ARG A 2 8.08 25.31 -17.70
CA ARG A 2 7.62 26.31 -16.72
C ARG A 2 6.16 26.00 -16.34
N GLY A 3 5.85 25.99 -15.05
CA GLY A 3 4.50 25.71 -14.53
C GLY A 3 4.42 24.49 -13.61
N ILE A 4 3.29 24.37 -12.91
CA ILE A 4 3.04 23.32 -11.91
C ILE A 4 2.50 22.07 -12.61
N HIS A 5 3.06 20.90 -12.30
CA HIS A 5 2.60 19.61 -12.81
C HIS A 5 2.37 18.62 -11.67
N VAL A 6 1.40 17.72 -11.82
CA VAL A 6 1.17 16.58 -10.92
C VAL A 6 1.22 15.31 -11.75
N ASN A 7 2.15 14.40 -11.44
CA ASN A 7 2.39 13.17 -12.20
C ASN A 7 2.52 13.44 -13.71
N GLY A 8 3.27 14.49 -14.06
CA GLY A 8 3.47 14.94 -15.45
C GLY A 8 2.30 15.69 -16.10
N ARG A 9 1.14 15.80 -15.44
CA ARG A 9 -0.03 16.54 -15.96
C ARG A 9 -0.02 17.99 -15.50
N PRO A 10 -0.19 18.98 -16.39
CA PRO A 10 -0.16 20.40 -16.00
C PRO A 10 -1.38 20.77 -15.13
N VAL A 11 -1.13 21.51 -14.05
CA VAL A 11 -2.17 22.05 -13.16
C VAL A 11 -2.49 23.49 -13.56
N ARG A 12 -3.74 23.72 -14.00
CA ARG A 12 -4.19 25.06 -14.44
C ARG A 12 -4.81 25.91 -13.34
N ARG A 13 -5.36 25.28 -12.30
CA ARG A 13 -6.02 25.98 -11.19
C ARG A 13 -5.89 25.22 -9.87
N MET A 14 -6.55 24.06 -9.78
CA MET A 14 -6.50 23.18 -8.62
C MET A 14 -6.33 21.73 -9.08
N ALA A 15 -5.64 20.95 -8.27
CA ALA A 15 -5.54 19.51 -8.40
C ALA A 15 -5.78 18.89 -7.03
N LEU A 16 -6.56 17.81 -6.99
CA LEU A 16 -6.66 16.99 -5.79
C LEU A 16 -5.39 16.14 -5.70
N LEU A 17 -4.68 16.26 -4.58
CA LEU A 17 -3.48 15.48 -4.34
C LEU A 17 -3.79 14.26 -3.47
N ARG A 18 -3.01 13.21 -3.69
CA ARG A 18 -2.96 12.00 -2.87
C ARG A 18 -1.52 11.72 -2.48
N ALA A 19 -1.35 11.04 -1.35
CA ALA A 19 -0.04 10.54 -0.98
C ALA A 19 0.55 9.67 -2.12
N GLY A 20 1.80 9.91 -2.45
CA GLY A 20 2.49 9.35 -3.61
C GLY A 20 2.52 10.24 -4.85
N ASP A 21 1.71 11.31 -4.92
CA ASP A 21 1.73 12.22 -6.07
C ASP A 21 3.06 12.98 -6.17
N ALA A 22 3.66 12.99 -7.37
CA ALA A 22 4.82 13.80 -7.69
C ALA A 22 4.37 15.17 -8.22
N VAL A 23 4.72 16.22 -7.48
CA VAL A 23 4.43 17.62 -7.81
C VAL A 23 5.70 18.28 -8.32
N TYR A 24 5.66 18.79 -9.54
CA TYR A 24 6.77 19.53 -10.15
C TYR A 24 6.47 21.02 -10.13
N VAL A 25 7.39 21.82 -9.61
CA VAL A 25 7.33 23.29 -9.59
C VAL A 25 8.71 23.84 -9.93
N ASP A 26 8.81 24.61 -11.01
CA ASP A 26 10.04 25.32 -11.42
C ASP A 26 11.32 24.47 -11.44
N GLY A 27 11.20 23.21 -11.88
CA GLY A 27 12.32 22.27 -11.97
C GLY A 27 12.61 21.48 -10.69
N VAL A 28 11.89 21.74 -9.61
CA VAL A 28 11.91 20.94 -8.39
C VAL A 28 10.80 19.90 -8.44
N GLU A 29 11.14 18.65 -8.14
CA GLU A 29 10.17 17.58 -7.90
C GLU A 29 9.99 17.40 -6.39
N MET A 30 8.74 17.40 -5.93
CA MET A 30 8.34 17.12 -4.56
C MET A 30 7.37 15.95 -4.58
N VAL A 31 7.57 14.95 -3.72
CA VAL A 31 6.61 13.84 -3.57
C VAL A 31 5.75 14.10 -2.34
N LEU A 32 4.44 14.12 -2.51
CA LEU A 32 3.53 14.24 -1.38
C LEU A 32 3.56 12.93 -0.59
N GLN A 33 4.00 12.98 0.67
CA GLN A 33 3.90 11.84 1.58
C GLN A 33 2.69 12.05 2.49
N GLY A 34 1.93 10.97 2.73
CA GLY A 34 0.87 10.97 3.73
C GLY A 34 1.39 10.51 5.08
N GLU A 35 0.59 10.72 6.12
CA GLU A 35 0.87 10.18 7.44
C GLU A 35 0.63 8.66 7.44
N VAL A 36 1.45 7.94 8.20
CA VAL A 36 1.30 6.50 8.43
C VAL A 36 1.63 6.22 9.89
N GLU A 37 0.73 5.52 10.57
CA GLU A 37 0.97 5.00 11.91
C GLU A 37 1.86 3.76 11.83
N SER A 38 3.17 4.00 11.67
CA SER A 38 4.20 2.97 11.58
C SER A 38 4.45 2.32 12.95
N LEU A 39 4.72 1.02 12.94
CA LEU A 39 4.97 0.19 14.11
C LEU A 39 6.36 -0.40 14.03
N LEU A 40 7.13 -0.29 15.11
CA LEU A 40 8.45 -0.93 15.22
C LEU A 40 8.34 -2.46 15.22
N GLN A 41 7.29 -2.98 15.86
CA GLN A 41 6.98 -4.39 15.94
C GLN A 41 5.49 -4.59 15.70
N ALA A 42 5.15 -5.55 14.85
CA ALA A 42 3.76 -5.88 14.60
C ALA A 42 3.14 -6.58 15.83
N PRO A 43 1.87 -6.29 16.18
CA PRO A 43 1.17 -6.98 17.25
C PRO A 43 1.20 -8.49 17.07
N ALA A 44 1.14 -9.24 18.17
CA ALA A 44 0.92 -10.68 18.12
C ALA A 44 -0.36 -10.98 17.31
N PRO A 45 -0.40 -12.07 16.54
CA PRO A 45 -1.63 -12.47 15.86
C PRO A 45 -2.74 -12.63 16.91
N LYS A 46 -3.83 -11.89 16.76
CA LYS A 46 -5.03 -12.09 17.54
C LYS A 46 -5.86 -13.17 16.87
N ASN A 47 -6.06 -14.29 17.56
CA ASN A 47 -7.08 -15.27 17.22
C ASN A 47 -8.44 -14.71 17.68
N GLU A 48 -8.88 -13.60 17.08
CA GLU A 48 -10.19 -13.05 17.35
C GLU A 48 -11.05 -13.35 16.12
N ASP A 49 -11.92 -14.37 16.26
CA ASP A 49 -13.13 -14.54 15.46
C ASP A 49 -14.08 -13.37 15.81
N GLY A 50 -13.64 -12.15 15.53
CA GLY A 50 -14.47 -10.97 15.61
C GLY A 50 -15.36 -10.97 14.38
N SER A 51 -16.67 -11.11 14.58
CA SER A 51 -17.69 -10.87 13.56
C SER A 51 -17.71 -9.36 13.22
N ASP A 52 -16.63 -8.86 12.64
CA ASP A 52 -16.62 -7.53 12.06
C ASP A 52 -17.45 -7.63 10.77
N GLU A 53 -18.71 -7.20 10.83
CA GLU A 53 -19.62 -7.16 9.68
C GLU A 53 -19.09 -6.24 8.56
N GLN A 54 -18.09 -5.42 8.89
CA GLN A 54 -17.43 -4.52 7.96
C GLN A 54 -16.55 -5.29 6.97
N GLN A 55 -17.12 -5.62 5.81
CA GLN A 55 -16.34 -6.20 4.70
C GLN A 55 -15.31 -5.19 4.18
N ARG A 56 -14.04 -5.43 4.49
CA ARG A 56 -12.90 -4.69 3.92
C ARG A 56 -12.37 -5.40 2.69
N LEU A 57 -11.97 -4.61 1.70
CA LEU A 57 -11.39 -5.10 0.45
C LEU A 57 -10.12 -4.34 0.09
N LEU A 58 -9.15 -5.06 -0.47
CA LEU A 58 -7.97 -4.51 -1.10
C LEU A 58 -8.21 -4.46 -2.61
N ARG A 59 -8.14 -3.27 -3.22
CA ARG A 59 -8.40 -3.08 -4.65
C ARG A 59 -7.12 -2.74 -5.40
N GLY A 60 -6.84 -3.48 -6.47
CA GLY A 60 -5.77 -3.15 -7.41
C GLY A 60 -6.14 -1.91 -8.23
N VAL A 61 -5.32 -0.88 -8.16
CA VAL A 61 -5.52 0.39 -8.89
C VAL A 61 -4.72 0.49 -10.18
N GLY A 62 -3.81 -0.46 -10.43
CA GLY A 62 -2.95 -0.49 -11.61
C GLY A 62 -2.34 -1.88 -11.84
N GLY A 63 -1.55 -2.00 -12.91
CA GLY A 63 -0.89 -3.25 -13.30
C GLY A 63 -1.86 -4.39 -13.63
N LEU A 64 -1.39 -5.63 -13.54
CA LEU A 64 -2.14 -6.85 -13.84
C LEU A 64 -3.41 -7.03 -12.98
N HIS A 65 -3.45 -6.40 -11.80
CA HIS A 65 -4.58 -6.49 -10.87
C HIS A 65 -5.52 -5.29 -10.93
N HIS A 66 -5.37 -4.39 -11.91
CA HIS A 66 -6.25 -3.23 -12.03
C HIS A 66 -7.74 -3.63 -12.02
N GLY A 67 -8.50 -3.01 -11.12
CA GLY A 67 -9.94 -3.25 -10.96
C GLY A 67 -10.28 -4.49 -10.14
N ARG A 68 -9.35 -5.42 -9.92
CA ARG A 68 -9.57 -6.61 -9.08
C ARG A 68 -9.66 -6.20 -7.61
N SER A 69 -10.54 -6.87 -6.88
CA SER A 69 -10.73 -6.67 -5.44
C SER A 69 -10.55 -7.98 -4.71
N PHE A 70 -9.82 -7.95 -3.60
CA PHE A 70 -9.55 -9.08 -2.74
C PHE A 70 -10.19 -8.82 -1.38
N THR A 71 -11.05 -9.72 -0.92
CA THR A 71 -11.65 -9.61 0.41
C THR A 71 -10.58 -9.86 1.48
N LEU A 72 -10.61 -9.05 2.53
CA LEU A 72 -9.76 -9.18 3.71
C LEU A 72 -10.50 -9.93 4.84
N SER A 73 -11.33 -10.90 4.48
CA SER A 73 -12.02 -11.80 5.43
C SER A 73 -11.06 -12.79 6.10
N GLN A 74 -9.87 -12.94 5.54
CA GLN A 74 -8.73 -13.63 6.13
C GLN A 74 -7.47 -12.85 5.76
N ALA A 75 -6.38 -13.09 6.47
CA ALA A 75 -5.10 -12.52 6.13
C ALA A 75 -4.69 -12.93 4.69
N ARG A 76 -4.11 -11.98 3.94
CA ARG A 76 -3.65 -12.18 2.57
C ARG A 76 -2.15 -12.03 2.49
N LEU A 77 -1.49 -13.03 1.93
CA LEU A 77 -0.07 -12.97 1.57
C LEU A 77 0.08 -12.39 0.16
N ILE A 78 0.95 -11.39 0.04
CA ILE A 78 1.33 -10.74 -1.22
C ILE A 78 2.78 -11.10 -1.49
N GLY A 79 3.09 -11.50 -2.72
CA GLY A 79 4.46 -11.83 -3.13
C GLY A 79 4.48 -12.47 -4.52
N ARG A 80 5.68 -12.80 -5.01
CA ARG A 80 5.85 -13.51 -6.29
C ARG A 80 5.81 -15.04 -6.18
N GLY A 81 5.82 -15.57 -4.95
CA GLY A 81 5.86 -17.01 -4.70
C GLY A 81 4.51 -17.67 -4.93
N ASN A 82 4.53 -18.99 -5.17
CA ASN A 82 3.31 -19.78 -5.43
C ASN A 82 2.35 -19.83 -4.23
N GLU A 83 2.86 -19.58 -3.02
CA GLU A 83 2.07 -19.54 -1.78
C GLU A 83 1.33 -18.20 -1.59
N ALA A 84 1.58 -17.19 -2.44
CA ALA A 84 0.93 -15.88 -2.30
C ALA A 84 -0.55 -15.94 -2.71
N ASP A 85 -1.44 -15.46 -1.82
CA ASP A 85 -2.85 -15.23 -2.14
C ASP A 85 -3.03 -14.20 -3.27
N ILE A 86 -2.14 -13.20 -3.27
CA ILE A 86 -2.09 -12.13 -4.26
C ILE A 86 -0.71 -12.19 -4.92
N ALA A 87 -0.62 -13.02 -5.96
CA ALA A 87 0.60 -13.20 -6.71
C ALA A 87 0.93 -11.96 -7.55
N ILE A 88 2.13 -11.39 -7.36
CA ILE A 88 2.68 -10.30 -8.18
C ILE A 88 3.85 -10.85 -8.99
N ASP A 89 3.68 -10.94 -10.31
CA ASP A 89 4.71 -11.43 -11.24
C ASP A 89 5.72 -10.32 -11.58
N ASP A 90 6.54 -9.98 -10.59
CA ASP A 90 7.62 -8.98 -10.72
C ASP A 90 8.85 -9.45 -9.90
N PRO A 91 10.05 -9.51 -10.50
CA PRO A 91 11.28 -9.87 -9.80
C PRO A 91 11.64 -8.98 -8.61
N ALA A 92 11.15 -7.74 -8.56
CA ALA A 92 11.32 -6.82 -7.43
C ALA A 92 10.55 -7.29 -6.16
N PHE A 93 9.55 -8.18 -6.32
CA PHE A 93 8.81 -8.73 -5.20
C PHE A 93 9.53 -9.95 -4.61
N ALA A 94 9.54 -10.06 -3.27
CA ALA A 94 9.97 -11.27 -2.59
C ALA A 94 8.92 -12.37 -2.73
N GLU A 95 9.32 -13.62 -2.51
CA GLU A 95 8.39 -14.77 -2.58
C GLU A 95 7.22 -14.60 -1.60
N GLN A 96 7.55 -14.15 -0.40
CA GLN A 96 6.63 -13.67 0.62
C GLN A 96 7.02 -12.22 0.92
N HIS A 97 6.36 -11.24 0.28
CA HIS A 97 6.76 -9.84 0.35
C HIS A 97 6.09 -9.13 1.53
N ALA A 98 4.76 -9.21 1.61
CA ALA A 98 3.99 -8.58 2.67
C ALA A 98 2.73 -9.37 3.01
N ARG A 99 2.23 -9.18 4.22
CA ARG A 99 0.96 -9.73 4.70
C ARG A 99 0.02 -8.59 5.10
N VAL A 100 -1.22 -8.67 4.64
CA VAL A 100 -2.30 -7.77 5.05
C VAL A 100 -3.32 -8.55 5.85
N GLU A 101 -3.66 -8.08 7.04
CA GLU A 101 -4.53 -8.80 7.96
C GLU A 101 -5.42 -7.83 8.75
N VAL A 102 -6.63 -8.27 9.06
CA VAL A 102 -7.59 -7.49 9.85
C VAL A 102 -7.35 -7.79 11.34
N HIS A 103 -7.26 -6.74 12.16
CA HIS A 103 -7.17 -6.81 13.62
C HIS A 103 -8.29 -5.94 14.21
N GLY A 104 -9.43 -6.57 14.52
CA GLY A 104 -10.65 -5.84 14.88
C GLY A 104 -11.00 -4.81 13.81
N GLU A 105 -11.17 -3.56 14.22
CA GLU A 105 -11.56 -2.47 13.29
C GLU A 105 -10.44 -1.95 12.38
N ARG A 106 -9.21 -2.46 12.53
CA ARG A 106 -8.04 -1.94 11.81
C ARG A 106 -7.48 -2.97 10.84
N VAL A 107 -6.75 -2.49 9.83
CA VAL A 107 -5.99 -3.34 8.92
C VAL A 107 -4.50 -3.14 9.19
N LEU A 108 -3.81 -4.24 9.47
CA LEU A 108 -2.37 -4.27 9.66
C LEU A 108 -1.70 -4.70 8.36
N LEU A 109 -0.68 -3.95 7.96
CA LEU A 109 0.28 -4.35 6.94
C LEU A 109 1.59 -4.76 7.61
N ARG A 110 2.14 -5.91 7.21
CA ARG A 110 3.46 -6.37 7.62
C ARG A 110 4.32 -6.64 6.39
N ASP A 111 5.46 -5.97 6.30
CA ASP A 111 6.56 -6.40 5.44
C ASP A 111 7.23 -7.65 6.04
N LEU A 112 7.53 -8.63 5.19
CA LEU A 112 8.09 -9.92 5.58
C LEU A 112 9.60 -10.04 5.29
N GLY A 113 10.29 -8.90 5.19
CA GLY A 113 11.72 -8.84 4.85
C GLY A 113 11.93 -8.70 3.35
N SER A 114 11.10 -7.89 2.68
CA SER A 114 11.29 -7.61 1.27
C SER A 114 12.57 -6.80 1.03
N ALA A 115 13.24 -7.02 -0.10
CA ALA A 115 14.49 -6.33 -0.42
C ALA A 115 14.26 -4.84 -0.72
N ASP A 116 13.23 -4.54 -1.51
CA ASP A 116 12.90 -3.18 -1.93
C ASP A 116 11.98 -2.44 -0.93
N GLY A 117 11.54 -3.14 0.11
CA GLY A 117 10.67 -2.61 1.16
C GLY A 117 9.21 -2.45 0.73
N THR A 118 8.35 -2.29 1.72
CA THR A 118 6.95 -1.96 1.53
C THR A 118 6.72 -0.46 1.75
N ARG A 119 5.83 0.16 0.96
CA ARG A 119 5.48 1.58 1.12
C ARG A 119 3.98 1.77 1.28
N VAL A 120 3.59 2.65 2.20
CA VAL A 120 2.21 3.11 2.41
C VAL A 120 2.21 4.63 2.35
N ASN A 121 1.30 5.21 1.56
CA ASN A 121 1.21 6.67 1.40
C ASN A 121 2.57 7.34 1.04
N GLY A 122 3.41 6.64 0.26
CA GLY A 122 4.74 7.10 -0.12
C GLY A 122 5.82 6.99 0.97
N MET A 123 5.49 6.51 2.17
CA MET A 123 6.47 6.28 3.24
C MET A 123 6.89 4.81 3.30
N ALA A 124 8.18 4.56 3.47
CA ALA A 124 8.70 3.22 3.69
C ALA A 124 8.30 2.72 5.09
N VAL A 125 7.77 1.51 5.15
CA VAL A 125 7.24 0.90 6.38
C VAL A 125 7.69 -0.54 6.51
N ARG A 126 7.88 -0.97 7.75
CA ARG A 126 8.05 -2.40 8.07
C ARG A 126 6.73 -2.99 8.55
N HIS A 127 6.06 -2.32 9.47
CA HIS A 127 4.72 -2.65 9.93
C HIS A 127 3.94 -1.36 10.10
N CYS A 128 2.66 -1.33 9.76
CA CYS A 128 1.82 -0.15 10.00
C CYS A 128 0.34 -0.48 10.00
N TRP A 129 -0.44 0.38 10.64
CA TRP A 129 -1.88 0.40 10.46
C TRP A 129 -2.26 1.17 9.18
N LEU A 130 -3.20 0.62 8.40
CA LEU A 130 -3.78 1.24 7.21
C LEU A 130 -5.07 2.00 7.53
#